data_AF-A0A3M0HK90-F1
#
_entry.id   AF-A0A3M0HK90-F1
#
_cell.length_a   1.000
_cell.length_b   1.000
_cell.length_c   1.000
_cell.angle_alpha   90.00
_cell.angle_beta   90.00
_cell.angle_gamma   90.00
#
_symmetry.space_group_name_H-M   'P 1'
#
loop_
_entity.id
_entity.type
_entity.pdbx_description
1 polymer ?
#
loop_
_entity_poly.entity_id
_entity_poly.type
_entity_poly.pdbx_seq_one_letter_code
_entity_poly.pdbx_strand_id
1 'polypeptide(L)'
;MYFRLIIDRWRWREMREFYRRNRIDGALSAAQRVNDYLAVADAFGLTWPQNERRVHALLLDLGESDPSAVSRSIRGSAVSVTLCPVIPLRARATD
;
A
#
# COMPACT_ATOMS: atom_id res chain seq x y z
N MET A 1 9.08 14.26 13.83
CA MET A 1 8.16 13.93 12.71
C MET A 1 8.86 13.80 11.35
N TYR A 2 9.99 14.47 11.11
CA TYR A 2 10.76 14.38 9.85
C TYR A 2 11.41 13.01 9.57
N PHE A 3 11.89 12.30 10.59
CA PHE A 3 12.52 10.98 10.41
C PHE A 3 11.59 9.95 9.75
N ARG A 4 10.30 9.96 10.10
CA ARG A 4 9.30 9.04 9.53
C ARG A 4 9.09 9.30 8.03
N LEU A 5 9.04 10.57 7.63
CA LEU A 5 8.94 10.97 6.21
C LEU A 5 10.16 10.56 5.37
N ILE A 6 11.36 10.63 5.94
CA ILE A 6 12.60 10.22 5.26
C ILE A 6 12.63 8.69 5.11
N ILE A 7 12.33 7.96 6.19
CA ILE A 7 12.28 6.49 6.18
C ILE A 7 11.22 6.00 5.19
N ASP A 8 10.03 6.60 5.18
CA ASP A 8 8.97 6.25 4.24
C ASP A 8 9.42 6.49 2.80
N ARG A 9 10.11 7.59 2.51
CA ARG A 9 10.64 7.86 1.17
C ARG A 9 11.65 6.80 0.71
N TRP A 10 12.51 6.31 1.60
CA TRP A 10 13.43 5.21 1.30
C TRP A 10 12.67 3.89 1.07
N ARG A 11 11.72 3.56 1.95
CA ARG A 11 10.89 2.36 1.84
C ARG A 11 10.06 2.33 0.55
N TRP A 12 9.53 3.47 0.10
CA TRP A 12 8.84 3.58 -1.19
C TRP A 12 9.78 3.30 -2.38
N ARG A 13 11.06 3.69 -2.30
CA ARG A 13 12.05 3.33 -3.33
C ARG A 13 12.33 1.82 -3.32
N GLU A 14 12.52 1.23 -2.14
CA GLU A 14 12.77 -0.21 -2.02
C GLU A 14 11.58 -1.03 -2.52
N MET A 15 10.36 -0.64 -2.16
CA MET A 15 9.13 -1.25 -2.68
C MET A 15 9.08 -1.17 -4.21
N ARG A 16 9.45 -0.02 -4.80
CA ARG A 16 9.52 0.14 -6.26
C ARG A 16 10.54 -0.78 -6.91
N GLU A 17 11.74 -0.90 -6.34
CA GLU A 17 12.75 -1.84 -6.85
C GLU A 17 12.31 -3.29 -6.71
N PHE A 18 11.67 -3.64 -5.58
CA PHE A 18 11.06 -4.95 -5.38
C PHE A 18 10.04 -5.25 -6.48
N TYR A 19 9.13 -4.32 -6.77
CA TYR A 19 8.16 -4.47 -7.86
C TYR A 19 8.83 -4.61 -9.21
N ARG A 20 9.81 -3.77 -9.54
CA ARG A 20 10.51 -3.88 -10.83
C ARG A 20 11.16 -5.25 -11.04
N ARG A 21 11.68 -5.87 -9.97
CA ARG A 21 12.36 -7.17 -10.02
C ARG A 21 11.43 -8.37 -9.97
N ASN A 22 10.29 -8.24 -9.28
CA ASN A 22 9.38 -9.36 -9.00
C ASN A 22 8.03 -9.24 -9.71
N ARG A 23 7.85 -8.23 -10.56
CA ARG A 23 6.61 -8.08 -11.33
C ARG A 23 6.46 -9.27 -12.25
N ILE A 24 5.38 -10.01 -12.01
CA ILE A 24 4.92 -11.05 -12.93
C ILE A 24 4.06 -10.34 -13.96
N ASP A 25 4.47 -10.34 -15.23
CA ASP A 25 3.71 -9.78 -16.37
C ASP A 25 2.49 -10.64 -16.75
N GLY A 26 1.83 -11.22 -15.75
CA GLY A 26 0.57 -11.92 -15.90
C GLY A 26 -0.59 -10.93 -16.00
N ALA A 27 -1.66 -11.33 -16.69
CA ALA A 27 -2.90 -10.57 -16.78
C ALA A 27 -3.65 -10.57 -15.43
N LEU A 28 -3.13 -9.82 -14.46
CA LEU A 28 -3.81 -9.60 -13.19
C LEU A 28 -4.97 -8.63 -13.38
N SER A 29 -6.13 -8.97 -12.84
CA SER A 29 -7.25 -8.05 -12.74
C SER A 29 -6.86 -6.82 -11.90
N ALA A 30 -7.55 -5.69 -12.11
CA ALA A 30 -7.30 -4.48 -11.34
C ALA A 30 -7.44 -4.73 -9.82
N ALA A 31 -8.39 -5.56 -9.39
CA ALA A 31 -8.57 -5.92 -7.98
C ALA A 31 -7.40 -6.72 -7.41
N GLN A 32 -6.85 -7.67 -8.18
CA GLN A 32 -5.66 -8.43 -7.75
C GLN A 32 -4.43 -7.53 -7.63
N ARG A 33 -4.24 -6.61 -8.58
CA ARG A 33 -3.16 -5.61 -8.51
C ARG A 33 -3.28 -4.71 -7.27
N VAL A 34 -4.49 -4.25 -6.95
CA VAL A 34 -4.76 -3.46 -5.75
C VAL A 34 -4.38 -4.23 -4.48
N ASN A 35 -4.82 -5.49 -4.36
CA ASN A 35 -4.49 -6.31 -3.19
C ASN A 35 -2.99 -6.55 -3.06
N ASP A 36 -2.31 -6.78 -4.19
CA ASP A 36 -0.86 -6.95 -4.21
C ASP A 36 -0.15 -5.67 -3.73
N TYR A 37 -0.52 -4.51 -4.28
CA TYR A 37 0.03 -3.22 -3.85
C TYR A 37 -0.21 -2.90 -2.37
N LEU A 38 -1.37 -3.27 -1.84
CA LEU A 38 -1.68 -3.11 -0.42
C LEU A 38 -0.83 -4.06 0.44
N ALA A 39 -0.74 -5.33 0.07
CA ALA A 39 0.02 -6.34 0.80
C ALA A 39 1.53 -6.04 0.82
N VAL A 40 2.10 -5.64 -0.33
CA VAL A 40 3.51 -5.26 -0.39
C VAL A 40 3.75 -3.98 0.41
N ALA A 41 2.89 -2.96 0.31
CA ALA A 41 3.05 -1.76 1.13
C ALA A 41 3.03 -2.09 2.65
N ASP A 42 2.12 -2.96 3.08
CA ASP A 42 2.03 -3.41 4.47
C ASP A 42 3.30 -4.15 4.93
N ALA A 43 3.85 -5.04 4.09
CA ALA A 43 5.11 -5.74 4.37
C ALA A 43 6.31 -4.79 4.53
N PHE A 44 6.30 -3.66 3.83
CA PHE A 44 7.30 -2.59 3.99
C PHE A 44 6.95 -1.61 5.13
N GLY A 45 5.83 -1.81 5.83
CA GLY A 45 5.35 -0.93 6.89
C GLY A 45 4.98 0.46 6.39
N LEU A 46 4.49 0.55 5.16
CA LEU A 46 4.09 1.78 4.47
C LEU A 46 2.57 1.95 4.52
N THR A 47 2.13 3.19 4.64
CA THR A 47 0.71 3.54 4.52
C THR A 47 0.49 4.32 3.24
N TRP A 48 -0.53 3.93 2.47
CA TRP A 48 -0.93 4.65 1.27
C TRP A 48 -1.44 6.05 1.62
N PRO A 49 -1.07 7.09 0.83
CA PRO A 49 -1.59 8.43 1.05
C PRO A 49 -3.10 8.48 0.78
N GLN A 50 -3.84 9.28 1.54
CA GLN A 50 -5.28 9.45 1.31
C GLN A 50 -5.61 10.36 0.11
N ASN A 51 -4.63 11.12 -0.38
CA ASN A 51 -4.80 12.01 -1.52
C ASN A 51 -4.68 11.22 -2.84
N GLU A 52 -5.75 11.19 -3.63
CA GLU A 52 -5.83 10.48 -4.90
C GLU A 52 -4.71 10.86 -5.89
N ARG A 53 -4.32 12.14 -5.97
CA ARG A 53 -3.21 12.57 -6.83
C ARG A 53 -1.88 11.96 -6.40
N ARG A 54 -1.68 11.78 -5.09
CA ARG A 54 -0.47 11.14 -4.55
C ARG A 54 -0.48 9.64 -4.76
N VAL A 55 -1.63 8.98 -4.59
CA VAL A 55 -1.78 7.54 -4.92
C VAL A 55 -1.49 7.32 -6.40
N HIS A 56 -2.09 8.14 -7.28
CA HIS A 56 -1.88 8.05 -8.71
C HIS A 56 -0.41 8.24 -9.11
N ALA A 57 0.28 9.22 -8.52
CA ALA A 57 1.71 9.42 -8.76
C ALA A 57 2.57 8.23 -8.30
N LEU A 58 2.27 7.64 -7.14
CA LEU A 58 2.97 6.44 -6.66
C LEU A 58 2.74 5.24 -7.58
N LEU A 59 1.51 5.03 -8.05
CA LEU A 59 1.20 3.94 -8.99
C LEU A 59 1.94 4.10 -10.32
N LEU A 60 2.04 5.33 -10.84
CA LEU A 60 2.86 5.63 -12.01
C LEU A 60 4.34 5.30 -11.77
N ASP A 61 4.88 5.68 -10.60
CA ASP A 61 6.28 5.37 -10.24
C ASP A 61 6.55 3.86 -10.12
N LEU A 62 5.54 3.09 -9.70
CA LEU A 62 5.55 1.62 -9.66
C LEU A 62 5.37 0.98 -11.05
N GLY A 63 5.09 1.77 -12.08
CA GLY A 63 4.88 1.32 -13.46
C GLY A 63 3.50 0.71 -13.71
N GLU A 64 2.48 1.05 -12.91
CA GLU A 64 1.11 0.58 -13.13
C GLU A 64 0.60 1.02 -14.52
N SER A 65 0.01 0.08 -15.26
CA SER A 65 -0.49 0.29 -16.62
C SER A 65 -1.84 1.01 -16.64
N ASP A 66 -2.66 0.83 -15.60
CA ASP A 66 -3.92 1.57 -15.41
C ASP A 66 -3.98 2.20 -13.99
N PRO A 67 -3.23 3.29 -13.76
CA PRO A 67 -3.13 3.92 -12.44
C PRO A 67 -4.45 4.57 -12.01
N SER A 68 -5.35 4.89 -12.94
CA SER A 68 -6.64 5.51 -12.65
C SER A 68 -7.68 4.51 -12.13
N ALA A 69 -7.74 3.30 -12.69
CA ALA A 69 -8.64 2.26 -12.15
C ALA A 69 -8.15 1.74 -10.79
N VAL A 70 -6.83 1.60 -10.63
CA VAL A 70 -6.22 1.10 -9.40
C VAL A 70 -6.29 2.15 -8.27
N SER A 71 -6.09 3.44 -8.55
CA SER A 71 -6.16 4.49 -7.52
C SER A 71 -7.54 4.61 -6.86
N ARG A 72 -8.63 4.55 -7.64
CA ARG A 72 -10.00 4.55 -7.11
C ARG A 72 -10.28 3.33 -6.22
N SER A 73 -9.76 2.17 -6.63
CA SER A 73 -9.95 0.91 -5.92
C SER A 73 -9.17 0.85 -4.61
N ILE A 74 -7.94 1.37 -4.58
CA ILE A 74 -7.15 1.55 -3.35
C ILE A 74 -7.90 2.44 -2.37
N ARG A 75 -8.51 3.55 -2.83
CA ARG A 75 -9.30 4.41 -1.94
C ARG A 75 -10.51 3.68 -1.35
N GLY A 76 -11.28 2.97 -2.18
CA GLY A 76 -12.43 2.18 -1.70
C GLY A 76 -12.02 1.10 -0.67
N SER A 77 -10.86 0.49 -0.87
CA SER A 77 -10.32 -0.54 0.03
C SER A 77 -9.74 0.05 1.32
N ALA A 78 -8.99 1.16 1.25
CA ALA A 78 -8.45 1.85 2.43
C ALA A 78 -9.55 2.42 3.35
N VAL A 79 -10.65 2.89 2.76
CA VAL A 79 -11.86 3.29 3.51
C VAL A 79 -12.49 2.08 4.20
N SER A 80 -12.51 0.90 3.56
CA SER A 80 -13.03 -0.34 4.16
C SER A 80 -12.13 -0.89 5.27
N VAL A 81 -10.81 -0.78 5.15
CA VAL A 81 -9.85 -1.21 6.18
C VAL A 81 -9.92 -0.31 7.43
N THR A 82 -10.35 0.95 7.28
CA THR A 82 -10.53 1.88 8.41
C THR A 82 -11.68 1.49 9.35
N LEU A 83 -12.53 0.52 8.96
CA LEU A 83 -13.71 0.11 9.74
C LEU A 83 -13.48 -1.05 10.72
N CYS A 84 -12.26 -1.60 10.80
CA CYS A 84 -11.91 -2.52 11.89
C CYS A 84 -11.01 -1.78 12.89
N PRO A 85 -11.55 -1.18 13.97
CA PRO A 85 -10.72 -0.79 15.08
C PRO A 85 -10.03 -2.05 15.59
N VAL A 86 -8.70 -2.09 15.47
CA VAL A 86 -7.87 -3.11 16.11
C VAL A 86 -8.12 -2.97 17.61
N ILE A 87 -8.91 -3.89 18.17
CA ILE A 87 -9.07 -4.02 19.61
C ILE A 87 -7.74 -4.56 20.12
N PRO A 88 -6.94 -3.82 20.90
CA PRO A 88 -5.78 -4.39 21.54
C PRO A 88 -6.28 -5.42 22.56
N LEU A 89 -6.14 -6.71 22.25
CA LEU A 89 -6.28 -7.79 23.22
C LEU A 89 -5.15 -7.63 24.24
N ARG A 90 -5.42 -6.89 25.33
CA ARG A 90 -4.58 -6.96 26.53
C ARG A 90 -4.76 -8.35 27.12
N ALA A 91 -3.82 -9.25 26.84
CA ALA A 91 -3.66 -10.46 27.62
C ALA A 91 -3.35 -10.02 29.07
N ARG A 92 -4.31 -10.23 29.96
CA ARG A 92 -4.14 -10.03 31.40
C ARG A 92 -3.45 -11.27 31.93
N ALA A 93 -2.21 -11.14 32.40
CA ALA A 93 -1.58 -12.19 33.20
C ALA A 93 -2.45 -12.41 34.43
N THR A 94 -2.87 -13.66 34.65
CA THR A 94 -3.55 -14.09 35.87
C THR A 94 -2.45 -14.60 36.79
N ASP A 95 -2.39 -14.05 37.99
CA ASP A 95 -1.52 -14.49 39.10
C ASP A 95 -1.92 -15.89 39.57
#